data_AF-A0A3S1HHU0-F1
#
_entry.id   AF-A0A3S1HHU0-F1
#
_cell.length_a   1.000
_cell.length_b   1.000
_cell.length_c   1.000
_cell.angle_alpha   90.00
_cell.angle_beta   90.00
_cell.angle_gamma   90.00
#
_symmetry.space_group_name_H-M   'P 1'
#
loop_
_entity.id
_entity.type
_entity.pdbx_description
1 polymer ?
#
loop_
_entity_poly.entity_id
_entity_poly.type
_entity_poly.pdbx_seq_one_letter_code
_entity_poly.pdbx_strand_id
1 'polypeptide(L)'
;ALEALMLCQRQELAGSGVHVSLIEPGPVKSKIARNGLIWFLSNIDYENSGHRVDYAAQLERLRAGGSQSALKPGPEVVHAALRHALLSRRPRPHYVVTLPARIGAVLKRILPASMLYRLMAKRA
;
A
#
# COMPACT_ATOMS: atom_id res chain seq x y z
N ALA A 1 10.98 0.49 -3.01
CA ALA A 1 11.84 1.51 -2.36
C ALA A 1 11.76 1.42 -0.84
N LEU A 2 10.62 1.74 -0.20
CA LEU A 2 10.51 1.81 1.27
C LEU A 2 10.80 0.47 2.00
N GLU A 3 10.32 -0.67 1.48
CA GLU A 3 10.62 -1.99 2.08
C GLU A 3 12.12 -2.27 2.14
N ALA A 4 12.85 -2.00 1.05
CA ALA A 4 14.29 -2.22 0.98
C ALA A 4 15.06 -1.25 1.88
N LEU A 5 14.67 0.03 1.89
CA LEU A 5 15.27 1.03 2.80
C LEU A 5 15.10 0.61 4.26
N MET A 6 13.89 0.20 4.64
CA MET A 6 13.59 -0.27 5.99
C MET A 6 14.41 -1.52 6.34
N LEU A 7 14.55 -2.47 5.40
CA LEU A 7 15.38 -3.65 5.59
C LEU A 7 16.84 -3.28 5.91
N CYS A 8 17.43 -2.37 5.13
CA CYS A 8 18.78 -1.87 5.36
C CYS A 8 18.89 -1.19 6.74
N GLN A 9 18.00 -0.26 7.05
CA GLN A 9 17.99 0.44 8.34
C GLN A 9 17.89 -0.53 9.53
N ARG A 10 17.07 -1.59 9.42
CA ARG A 10 16.95 -2.61 10.47
C ARG A 10 18.24 -3.39 10.67
N GLN A 11 18.97 -3.68 9.60
CA GLN A 11 20.25 -4.36 9.68
C GLN A 11 21.30 -3.45 10.32
N GLU A 12 21.38 -2.20 9.89
CA GLU A 12 22.34 -1.21 10.40
C GLU A 12 22.10 -0.85 11.87
N LEU A 13 20.84 -0.79 12.31
CA LEU A 13 20.45 -0.43 13.68
C LEU A 13 20.39 -1.64 14.63
N ALA A 14 20.74 -2.84 14.18
CA ALA A 14 20.74 -4.03 15.03
C ALA A 14 21.65 -3.84 16.26
N GLY A 15 21.11 -4.06 17.46
CA GLY A 15 21.83 -3.88 18.73
C GLY A 15 21.85 -2.45 19.30
N SER A 16 21.42 -1.44 18.53
CA SER A 16 21.38 -0.03 18.97
C SER A 16 20.25 0.31 19.97
N GLY A 17 19.25 -0.56 20.09
CA GLY A 17 18.00 -0.26 20.80
C GLY A 17 16.99 0.55 19.97
N VAL A 18 17.34 1.01 18.77
CA VAL A 18 16.40 1.65 17.84
C VAL A 18 15.68 0.58 17.02
N HIS A 19 14.34 0.65 16.99
CA HIS A 19 13.51 -0.27 16.23
C HIS A 19 12.82 0.43 15.05
N VAL A 20 12.92 -0.17 13.86
CA VAL A 20 12.25 0.33 12.65
C VAL A 20 11.08 -0.58 12.30
N SER A 21 9.87 -0.03 12.15
CA SER A 21 8.66 -0.78 11.81
C SER A 21 8.02 -0.21 10.54
N LEU A 22 7.56 -1.09 9.65
CA LEU A 22 6.79 -0.74 8.46
C LEU A 22 5.32 -1.12 8.68
N ILE A 23 4.44 -0.13 8.54
CA ILE A 23 2.99 -0.37 8.52
C ILE A 23 2.56 -0.46 7.07
N GLU A 24 2.00 -1.60 6.71
CA GLU A 24 1.61 -1.96 5.35
C GLU A 24 0.08 -2.02 5.25
N PRO A 25 -0.57 -0.85 5.09
CA PRO A 25 -1.99 -0.82 4.82
C PRO A 25 -2.23 -1.31 3.39
N GLY A 26 -3.13 -2.29 3.25
CA GLY A 26 -3.88 -2.40 2.00
C GLY A 26 -4.93 -1.30 1.91
N PRO A 27 -6.00 -1.50 1.12
CA PRO A 27 -7.06 -0.50 1.00
C PRO A 27 -7.68 -0.15 2.37
N VAL A 28 -7.53 1.10 2.79
CA VAL A 28 -8.19 1.70 3.97
C VAL A 28 -8.99 2.95 3.57
N LYS A 29 -10.09 3.27 4.26
CA LYS A 29 -10.85 4.50 4.00
C LYS A 29 -9.97 5.71 4.32
N SER A 30 -9.72 6.54 3.32
CA SER A 30 -8.86 7.73 3.42
C SER A 30 -9.14 8.69 2.27
N LYS A 31 -8.59 9.90 2.35
CA LYS A 31 -8.72 10.93 1.29
C LYS A 31 -7.63 10.81 0.21
N ILE A 32 -6.80 9.76 0.21
CA ILE A 32 -5.64 9.64 -0.71
C ILE A 32 -6.07 9.76 -2.17
N ALA A 33 -7.13 9.06 -2.60
CA ALA A 33 -7.59 9.11 -3.98
C ALA A 33 -8.10 10.52 -4.37
N ARG A 34 -8.89 11.16 -3.48
CA ARG A 34 -9.39 12.52 -3.72
C ARG A 34 -8.25 13.54 -3.80
N ASN A 35 -7.25 13.43 -2.92
CA ASN A 35 -6.08 14.29 -2.95
C ASN A 35 -5.21 14.02 -4.18
N GLY A 36 -5.08 12.74 -4.57
CA GLY A 36 -4.33 12.31 -5.75
C GLY A 36 -4.96 12.76 -7.06
N LEU A 37 -6.29 12.91 -7.13
CA LEU A 37 -6.98 13.40 -8.32
C LEU A 37 -6.48 14.78 -8.75
N ILE A 38 -6.25 15.68 -7.79
CA ILE A 38 -5.74 17.04 -8.06
C ILE A 38 -4.39 16.96 -8.78
N TRP A 39 -3.48 16.12 -8.25
CA TRP A 39 -2.16 15.92 -8.83
C TRP A 39 -2.21 15.20 -10.17
N PHE A 40 -3.11 14.21 -10.33
CA PHE A 40 -3.30 13.51 -11.60
C PHE A 40 -3.68 14.48 -12.71
N LEU A 41 -4.73 15.29 -12.49
CA LEU A 41 -5.20 16.26 -13.48
C LEU A 41 -4.16 17.34 -13.80
N SER A 42 -3.29 17.69 -12.84
CA SER A 42 -2.31 18.76 -13.02
C SER A 42 -1.00 18.31 -13.68
N ASN A 43 -0.68 17.01 -13.65
CA ASN A 43 0.66 16.51 -14.02
C ASN A 43 0.65 15.37 -15.04
N ILE A 44 -0.51 14.76 -15.31
CA ILE A 44 -0.61 13.61 -16.22
C ILE A 44 -1.41 14.04 -17.46
N ASP A 45 -0.73 14.10 -18.60
CA ASP A 45 -1.39 14.16 -19.91
C ASP A 45 -1.96 12.78 -20.26
N TYR A 46 -3.17 12.52 -19.76
CA TYR A 46 -3.83 11.23 -19.98
C TYR A 46 -4.46 11.12 -21.37
N GLU A 47 -4.71 12.24 -22.06
CA GLU A 47 -5.40 12.27 -23.35
C GLU A 47 -4.47 11.88 -24.50
N ASN A 48 -3.20 12.29 -24.44
CA ASN A 48 -2.19 11.95 -25.45
C ASN A 48 -1.29 10.77 -25.04
N SER A 49 -1.61 10.10 -23.94
CA SER A 49 -0.84 8.95 -23.45
C SER A 49 -1.15 7.66 -24.23
N GLY A 50 -0.12 6.83 -24.46
CA GLY A 50 -0.31 5.45 -24.95
C GLY A 50 -1.15 4.57 -24.00
N HIS A 51 -1.31 4.98 -22.74
CA HIS A 51 -2.14 4.32 -21.72
C HIS A 51 -3.50 5.00 -21.53
N ARG A 52 -3.97 5.81 -22.49
CA ARG A 52 -5.20 6.61 -22.39
C ARG A 52 -6.41 5.83 -21.86
N VAL A 53 -6.61 4.58 -22.31
CA VAL A 53 -7.74 3.75 -21.88
C VAL A 53 -7.66 3.43 -20.38
N ASP A 54 -6.49 3.00 -19.90
CA ASP A 54 -6.25 2.66 -18.49
C ASP A 54 -6.35 3.90 -17.61
N TYR A 55 -5.82 5.04 -18.11
CA TYR A 55 -5.90 6.31 -17.41
C TYR A 55 -7.31 6.87 -17.33
N ALA A 56 -8.15 6.71 -18.37
CA ALA A 56 -9.56 7.07 -18.29
C ALA A 56 -10.27 6.27 -17.19
N ALA A 57 -10.06 4.96 -17.13
CA ALA A 57 -10.60 4.12 -16.07
C ALA A 57 -10.07 4.53 -14.67
N GLN A 58 -8.78 4.85 -14.58
CA GLN A 58 -8.17 5.33 -13.34
C GLN A 58 -8.75 6.69 -12.90
N LEU A 59 -8.98 7.62 -13.83
CA LEU A 59 -9.56 8.94 -13.57
C LEU A 59 -10.96 8.80 -12.97
N GLU A 60 -11.80 7.94 -13.53
CA GLU A 60 -13.13 7.66 -12.98
C GLU A 60 -13.06 7.05 -11.58
N ARG A 61 -12.12 6.13 -11.33
CA ARG A 61 -11.86 5.60 -9.98
C ARG A 61 -11.44 6.70 -9.00
N LEU A 62 -10.58 7.63 -9.43
CA LEU A 62 -10.11 8.73 -8.59
C LEU A 62 -11.24 9.73 -8.29
N ARG A 63 -12.08 10.06 -9.29
CA ARG A 63 -13.28 10.92 -9.16
C ARG A 63 -14.29 10.32 -8.18
N ALA A 64 -14.47 9.01 -8.20
CA ALA A 64 -15.31 8.31 -7.24
C ALA A 64 -14.75 8.34 -5.79
N GLY A 65 -13.50 8.77 -5.57
CA GLY A 65 -12.84 8.72 -4.26
C GLY A 65 -12.04 7.43 -4.01
N GLY A 66 -11.68 6.72 -5.07
CA GLY A 66 -10.91 5.48 -5.03
C GLY A 66 -11.78 4.23 -4.94
N SER A 67 -11.20 3.14 -4.43
CA SER A 67 -11.93 1.87 -4.23
C SER A 67 -13.13 2.04 -3.30
N GLN A 68 -14.34 1.82 -3.83
CA GLN A 68 -15.64 1.93 -3.16
C GLN A 68 -16.07 0.69 -2.36
N SER A 69 -15.18 -0.28 -2.16
CA SER A 69 -15.54 -1.50 -1.41
C SER A 69 -16.10 -1.17 -0.02
N ALA A 70 -17.34 -1.58 0.26
CA ALA A 70 -17.99 -1.38 1.55
C ALA A 70 -17.24 -2.08 2.70
N LEU A 71 -16.54 -3.19 2.39
CA LEU A 71 -15.74 -3.99 3.30
C LEU A 71 -14.37 -3.36 3.63
N LYS A 72 -14.05 -2.20 3.04
CA LYS A 72 -12.80 -1.48 3.30
C LYS A 72 -12.77 -0.99 4.76
N PRO A 73 -11.79 -1.40 5.57
CA PRO A 73 -11.69 -0.93 6.95
C PRO A 73 -11.41 0.58 7.01
N GLY A 74 -11.80 1.20 8.12
CA GLY A 74 -11.44 2.58 8.42
C GLY A 74 -9.96 2.74 8.84
N PRO A 75 -9.49 3.98 9.05
CA PRO A 75 -8.10 4.27 9.42
C PRO A 75 -7.70 3.69 10.79
N GLU A 76 -8.66 3.24 11.61
CA GLU A 76 -8.45 2.69 12.94
C GLU A 76 -7.55 1.45 12.92
N VAL A 77 -7.57 0.68 11.83
CA VAL A 77 -6.68 -0.50 11.68
C VAL A 77 -5.21 -0.10 11.55
N VAL A 78 -4.94 1.06 10.93
CA VAL A 78 -3.59 1.64 10.85
C VAL A 78 -3.20 2.21 12.21
N HIS A 79 -4.12 2.93 12.86
CA HIS A 79 -3.90 3.48 14.20
C HIS A 79 -3.57 2.39 15.22
N ALA A 80 -4.29 1.25 15.21
CA ALA A 80 -4.02 0.14 16.10
C ALA A 80 -2.60 -0.43 15.92
N ALA A 81 -2.13 -0.56 14.67
CA ALA A 81 -0.76 -0.99 14.39
C ALA A 81 0.27 0.04 14.83
N LEU A 82 0.03 1.33 14.54
CA LEU A 82 0.90 2.43 14.98
C LEU A 82 1.03 2.45 16.50
N ARG A 83 -0.08 2.36 17.22
CA ARG A 83 -0.10 2.32 18.68
C ARG A 83 0.72 1.15 19.22
N HIS A 84 0.60 -0.04 18.63
CA HIS A 84 1.45 -1.17 19.02
C HIS A 84 2.93 -0.89 18.70
N ALA A 85 3.25 -0.36 17.51
CA ALA A 85 4.63 -0.10 17.12
C ALA A 85 5.32 0.89 18.08
N LEU A 86 4.59 1.90 18.56
CA LEU A 86 5.11 2.91 19.48
C LEU A 86 5.21 2.44 20.93
N LEU A 87 4.26 1.63 21.42
CA LEU A 87 4.17 1.26 22.84
C LEU A 87 4.80 -0.10 23.19
N SER A 88 5.16 -0.91 22.20
CA SER A 88 5.74 -2.23 22.45
C SER A 88 7.22 -2.13 22.76
N ARG A 89 7.68 -2.85 23.78
CA ARG A 89 9.11 -3.08 24.04
C ARG A 89 9.80 -3.87 22.94
N ARG A 90 9.04 -4.59 22.10
CA ARG A 90 9.54 -5.40 20.98
C ARG A 90 8.59 -5.21 19.79
N PRO A 91 8.62 -4.05 19.13
CA PRO A 91 7.73 -3.78 18.01
C PRO A 91 8.09 -4.70 16.83
N ARG A 92 7.08 -5.03 16.02
CA ARG A 92 7.22 -5.96 14.90
C ARG A 92 7.84 -5.23 13.71
N PRO A 93 8.69 -5.89 12.91
CA PRO A 93 9.22 -5.27 11.69
C PRO A 93 8.10 -4.91 10.71
N HIS A 94 7.12 -5.79 10.50
CA HIS A 94 6.04 -5.57 9.52
C HIS A 94 4.67 -5.67 10.18
N TYR A 95 3.82 -4.68 9.91
CA TYR A 95 2.41 -4.65 10.31
C TYR A 95 1.51 -4.66 9.08
N VAL A 96 1.12 -5.87 8.65
CA VAL A 96 0.16 -6.07 7.57
C VAL A 96 -1.27 -5.99 8.13
N VAL A 97 -1.92 -4.84 7.93
CA VAL A 97 -3.11 -4.47 8.74
C VAL A 97 -4.45 -4.85 8.12
N THR A 98 -4.54 -4.98 6.79
CA THR A 98 -5.81 -5.32 6.14
C THR A 98 -5.81 -6.74 5.56
N LEU A 99 -7.00 -7.34 5.45
CA LEU A 99 -7.15 -8.69 4.88
C LEU A 99 -6.58 -8.81 3.45
N PRO A 100 -6.86 -7.88 2.51
CA PRO A 100 -6.26 -7.94 1.18
C PRO A 100 -4.72 -7.89 1.21
N ALA A 101 -4.14 -7.08 2.10
CA ALA A 101 -2.69 -7.00 2.25
C ALA A 101 -2.11 -8.31 2.79
N ARG A 102 -2.77 -8.95 3.76
CA ARG A 102 -2.37 -10.26 4.29
C ARG A 102 -2.40 -11.34 3.20
N ILE A 103 -3.46 -11.36 2.39
CA ILE A 103 -3.56 -12.28 1.26
C ILE A 103 -2.41 -12.03 0.28
N GLY A 104 -2.15 -10.78 -0.08
CA GLY A 104 -1.02 -10.42 -0.97
C GLY A 104 0.33 -10.87 -0.43
N ALA A 105 0.57 -10.69 0.87
CA ALA A 105 1.80 -11.12 1.54
C ALA A 105 1.97 -12.65 1.51
N VAL A 106 0.89 -13.40 1.71
CA VAL A 106 0.90 -14.87 1.62
C VAL A 106 1.15 -15.32 0.19
N LEU A 107 0.47 -14.73 -0.80
CA LEU A 107 0.66 -15.06 -2.21
C LEU A 107 2.10 -14.80 -2.67
N LYS A 108 2.71 -13.70 -2.23
CA LYS A 108 4.12 -13.37 -2.53
C LYS A 108 5.09 -14.42 -1.98
N ARG A 109 4.73 -15.13 -0.91
CA ARG A 109 5.57 -16.16 -0.28
C ARG A 109 5.42 -17.54 -0.94
N ILE A 110 4.26 -17.84 -1.51
CA ILE A 110 3.93 -19.17 -2.04
C ILE A 110 4.09 -19.24 -3.56
N LEU A 111 3.73 -18.18 -4.28
CA LEU A 111 3.72 -18.18 -5.73
C LEU A 111 5.10 -17.87 -6.32
N PRO A 112 5.51 -18.56 -7.40
CA PRO A 112 6.61 -18.11 -8.24
C PRO A 112 6.36 -16.69 -8.75
N ALA A 113 7.42 -15.88 -8.84
CA ALA A 113 7.32 -14.47 -9.22
C ALA A 113 6.56 -14.26 -10.55
N SER A 114 6.82 -15.11 -11.56
CA SER A 114 6.16 -15.04 -12.86
C SER A 114 4.65 -15.27 -12.80
N MET A 115 4.17 -16.10 -11.85
CA MET A 115 2.74 -16.34 -11.66
C MET A 115 2.09 -15.17 -10.91
N LEU A 116 2.75 -14.66 -9.87
CA LEU A 116 2.29 -13.47 -9.15
C LEU A 116 2.14 -12.27 -10.08
N TYR A 117 3.13 -12.00 -10.93
CA TYR A 117 3.08 -10.86 -11.86
C TYR A 117 1.97 -10.99 -12.90
N ARG A 118 1.76 -12.20 -13.44
CA ARG A 118 0.61 -12.44 -14.35
C ARG A 118 -0.74 -12.20 -13.67
N LEU A 119 -0.87 -12.59 -12.39
CA LEU A 119 -2.09 -12.33 -11.63
C LEU A 119 -2.32 -10.83 -11.39
N MET A 120 -1.25 -10.09 -11.07
CA MET A 120 -1.33 -8.65 -10.83
C MET A 120 -1.61 -7.87 -12.11
N ALA A 121 -1.02 -8.24 -13.24
CA ALA A 121 -1.23 -7.59 -14.53
C ALA A 121 -2.69 -7.66 -15.01
N LYS A 122 -3.44 -8.69 -14.63
CA LYS A 122 -4.87 -8.86 -14.98
C LYS A 122 -5.83 -7.94 -14.20
N ARG A 123 -5.35 -7.22 -13.19
CA ARG A 123 -6.17 -6.38 -12.29
C ARG A 123 -5.82 -4.89 -12.32
N ALA A 124 -4.94 -4.46 -13.23
CA ALA A 124 -4.59 -3.05 -13.44
C ALA A 124 -5.70 -2.31 -14.21
#